data_AF-A0A924NF63-F1
#
_entry.id   AF-A0A924NF63-F1
#
_cell.length_a   1.000
_cell.length_b   1.000
_cell.length_c   1.000
_cell.angle_alpha   90.00
_cell.angle_beta   90.00
_cell.angle_gamma   90.00
#
_symmetry.space_group_name_H-M   'P 1'
#
loop_
_entity.id
_entity.type
_entity.pdbx_description
1 polymer ?
#
loop_
_entity_poly.entity_id
_entity_poly.type
_entity_poly.pdbx_seq_one_letter_code
_entity_poly.pdbx_strand_id
1 'polypeptide(L)'
;MQDLGELEQRLGLALDRIGAGINGLHVQSPPPPAPDATNDLQIALDEERMLSAQLNERLRAVKEKETETQSHTAAKLTQMSEQLDTQGAELKRMRNTNVQLREVLRILREASAQGLSDPNLVNRAMQAELDALRATRQTEVAQMDEILAELAPLIEEVREDA
;
A
#
# COMPACT_ATOMS: atom_id res chain seq x y z
N MET A 1 -17.50 87.97 -4.80
CA MET A 1 -18.90 87.48 -4.71
C MET A 1 -19.34 86.69 -5.94
N GLN A 2 -18.71 86.85 -7.12
CA GLN A 2 -19.05 86.06 -8.33
C GLN A 2 -18.55 84.60 -8.26
N ASP A 3 -17.43 84.33 -7.58
CA ASP A 3 -16.86 82.98 -7.47
C ASP A 3 -17.74 81.97 -6.71
N LEU A 4 -18.55 82.43 -5.75
CA LEU A 4 -19.42 81.55 -4.97
C LEU A 4 -20.58 81.02 -5.84
N GLY A 5 -21.17 81.89 -6.67
CA GLY A 5 -22.26 81.51 -7.57
C GLY A 5 -21.82 80.55 -8.68
N GLU A 6 -20.60 80.70 -9.20
CA GLU A 6 -20.03 79.74 -10.17
C GLU A 6 -19.75 78.38 -9.53
N LEU A 7 -19.26 78.35 -8.28
CA LEU A 7 -19.07 77.13 -7.52
C LEU A 7 -20.40 76.42 -7.22
N GLU A 8 -21.45 77.17 -6.88
CA GLU A 8 -22.81 76.64 -6.67
C GLU A 8 -23.42 76.06 -7.95
N GLN A 9 -23.25 76.72 -9.09
CA GLN A 9 -23.70 76.20 -10.39
C GLN A 9 -22.94 74.93 -10.78
N ARG A 10 -21.62 74.88 -10.56
CA ARG A 10 -20.82 73.66 -10.79
C ARG A 10 -21.20 72.52 -9.84
N LEU A 11 -21.49 72.83 -8.58
CA LEU A 11 -21.98 71.84 -7.60
C LEU A 11 -23.35 71.30 -8.00
N GLY A 12 -24.27 72.14 -8.45
CA GLY A 12 -25.57 71.73 -8.97
C GLY A 12 -25.42 70.76 -10.15
N LEU A 13 -24.60 71.12 -11.14
CA LEU A 13 -24.34 70.25 -12.30
C LEU A 13 -23.65 68.93 -11.92
N ALA A 14 -22.74 68.95 -10.94
CA ALA A 14 -22.08 67.75 -10.46
C ALA A 14 -23.06 66.83 -9.72
N LEU A 15 -23.94 67.40 -8.89
CA LEU A 15 -24.97 66.64 -8.16
C LEU A 15 -26.01 66.06 -9.12
N ASP A 16 -26.45 66.80 -10.14
CA ASP A 16 -27.37 66.30 -11.16
C ASP A 16 -26.75 65.16 -11.96
N ARG A 17 -25.47 65.26 -12.31
CA ARG A 17 -24.72 64.18 -13.00
C ARG A 17 -24.56 62.94 -12.13
N ILE A 18 -24.32 63.12 -10.83
CA ILE A 18 -24.26 62.02 -9.86
C ILE A 18 -25.65 61.39 -9.71
N GLY A 19 -26.70 62.18 -9.59
CA GLY A 19 -28.09 61.69 -9.56
C GLY A 19 -28.46 60.88 -10.80
N ALA A 20 -28.09 61.38 -11.99
CA ALA A 20 -28.27 60.66 -13.25
C ALA A 20 -27.43 59.37 -13.30
N GLY A 21 -26.19 59.40 -12.80
CA GLY A 21 -25.31 58.22 -12.72
C GLY A 21 -25.83 57.14 -11.77
N ILE A 22 -26.34 57.53 -10.60
CA ILE A 22 -26.94 56.62 -9.61
C ILE A 22 -28.22 56.00 -10.18
N ASN A 23 -29.06 56.79 -10.83
CA ASN A 23 -30.26 56.28 -11.51
C ASN A 23 -29.89 55.31 -12.64
N GLY A 24 -28.84 55.59 -13.41
CA GLY A 24 -28.32 54.68 -14.43
C GLY A 24 -27.83 53.35 -13.87
N LEU A 25 -27.10 53.36 -12.75
CA LEU A 25 -26.66 52.16 -12.05
C LEU A 25 -27.83 51.33 -11.50
N HIS A 26 -28.89 51.99 -11.05
CA HIS A 26 -30.10 51.32 -10.58
C HIS A 26 -30.88 50.64 -11.73
N VAL A 27 -30.88 51.26 -12.92
CA VAL A 27 -31.48 50.70 -14.15
C VAL A 27 -30.61 49.60 -14.77
N GLN A 28 -29.31 49.59 -14.48
CA GLN A 28 -28.36 48.60 -14.96
C GLN A 28 -28.19 47.40 -14.01
N SER A 29 -29.05 47.28 -13.00
CA SER A 29 -29.26 46.00 -12.34
C SER A 29 -29.83 45.05 -13.41
N PRO A 30 -29.13 43.95 -13.76
CA PRO A 30 -29.70 42.98 -14.68
C PRO A 30 -31.10 42.60 -14.17
N PRO A 31 -32.10 42.51 -15.06
CA PRO A 31 -33.43 42.10 -14.64
C PRO A 31 -33.29 40.80 -13.84
N PRO A 32 -33.96 40.66 -12.69
CA PRO A 32 -33.92 39.41 -11.96
C PRO A 32 -34.23 38.29 -12.95
N PRO A 33 -33.44 37.20 -12.97
CA PRO A 33 -33.72 36.08 -13.85
C PRO A 33 -35.19 35.71 -13.67
N ALA A 34 -35.87 35.42 -14.78
CA ALA A 34 -37.26 34.97 -14.71
C ALA A 34 -37.35 33.86 -13.64
N PRO A 35 -38.40 33.84 -12.80
CA PRO A 35 -38.51 32.89 -11.69
C PRO A 35 -38.31 31.44 -12.17
N ASP A 36 -38.74 31.14 -13.40
CA ASP A 36 -38.58 29.84 -14.06
C ASP A 36 -37.10 29.50 -14.36
N ALA A 37 -36.32 30.43 -14.91
CA ALA A 37 -34.89 30.22 -15.19
C ALA A 37 -34.06 30.05 -13.91
N THR A 38 -34.50 30.68 -12.81
CA THR A 38 -33.85 30.55 -11.50
C THR A 38 -34.13 29.19 -10.87
N ASN A 39 -35.33 28.66 -11.09
CA ASN A 39 -35.74 27.33 -10.64
C ASN A 39 -35.01 26.23 -11.43
N ASP A 40 -34.92 26.35 -12.76
CA ASP A 40 -34.18 25.40 -13.61
C ASP A 40 -32.69 25.29 -13.22
N LEU A 41 -32.05 26.42 -12.90
CA LEU A 41 -30.67 26.44 -12.41
C LEU A 41 -30.52 25.80 -11.02
N GLN A 42 -31.52 25.96 -10.14
CA GLN A 42 -31.53 25.31 -8.82
C GLN A 42 -31.67 23.79 -8.96
N ILE A 43 -32.56 23.33 -9.84
CA ILE A 43 -32.73 21.90 -10.16
C ILE A 43 -31.41 21.31 -10.69
N ALA A 44 -30.77 21.96 -11.68
CA ALA A 44 -29.50 21.49 -12.23
C ALA A 44 -28.37 21.47 -11.18
N LEU A 45 -28.33 22.45 -10.27
CA LEU A 45 -27.35 22.50 -9.18
C LEU A 45 -27.59 21.36 -8.18
N ASP A 46 -28.84 21.05 -7.86
CA ASP A 46 -29.18 19.96 -6.95
C ASP A 46 -28.89 18.58 -7.60
N GLU A 47 -29.10 18.43 -8.90
CA GLU A 47 -28.68 17.26 -9.68
C GLU A 47 -27.15 17.09 -9.66
N GLU A 48 -26.38 18.16 -9.92
CA GLU A 48 -24.91 18.13 -9.89
C GLU A 48 -24.40 17.77 -8.48
N ARG A 49 -25.01 18.32 -7.43
CA ARG A 49 -24.68 18.00 -6.03
C ARG A 49 -24.97 16.54 -5.72
N MET A 50 -26.09 15.99 -6.18
CA MET A 50 -26.42 14.58 -6.00
C MET A 50 -25.43 13.67 -6.72
N LEU A 51 -25.06 13.98 -7.97
CA LEU A 51 -24.04 13.24 -8.71
C LEU A 51 -22.67 13.32 -8.02
N SER A 52 -22.30 14.51 -7.54
CA SER A 52 -21.06 14.71 -6.78
C SER A 52 -21.03 13.92 -5.48
N ALA A 53 -22.15 13.85 -4.76
CA ALA A 53 -22.27 13.02 -3.56
C ALA A 53 -22.09 11.53 -3.87
N GLN A 54 -22.74 11.03 -4.92
CA GLN A 54 -22.60 9.63 -5.36
C GLN A 54 -21.18 9.29 -5.81
N LEU A 55 -20.52 10.19 -6.55
CA LEU A 55 -19.13 10.00 -6.98
C LEU A 55 -18.17 10.00 -5.79
N ASN A 56 -18.38 10.89 -4.82
CA ASN A 56 -17.57 10.91 -3.60
C ASN A 56 -17.76 9.65 -2.76
N GLU A 57 -18.97 9.12 -2.67
CA GLU A 57 -19.25 7.85 -1.99
C GLU A 57 -18.57 6.67 -2.70
N ARG A 58 -18.66 6.59 -4.03
CA ARG A 58 -17.93 5.59 -4.82
C ARG A 58 -16.42 5.71 -4.65
N LEU A 59 -15.89 6.94 -4.65
CA LEU A 59 -14.46 7.19 -4.43
C LEU A 59 -14.03 6.71 -3.04
N ARG A 60 -14.86 6.94 -2.00
CA ARG A 60 -14.59 6.43 -0.64
C ARG A 60 -14.57 4.91 -0.62
N ALA A 61 -15.59 4.26 -1.19
CA ALA A 61 -15.66 2.80 -1.25
C ALA A 61 -14.48 2.18 -2.02
N VAL A 62 -14.04 2.81 -3.13
CA VAL A 62 -12.86 2.37 -3.87
C VAL A 62 -11.59 2.55 -3.04
N LYS A 63 -11.41 3.70 -2.38
CA LYS A 63 -10.25 3.95 -1.52
C LYS A 63 -10.18 2.98 -0.35
N GLU A 64 -11.30 2.67 0.30
CA GLU A 64 -11.37 1.68 1.37
C GLU A 64 -10.92 0.31 0.87
N LYS A 65 -11.46 -0.16 -0.27
CA LYS A 65 -11.01 -1.41 -0.90
C LYS A 65 -9.53 -1.38 -1.31
N GLU A 66 -9.03 -0.26 -1.83
CA GLU A 66 -7.61 -0.10 -2.15
C GLU A 66 -6.75 -0.19 -0.89
N THR A 67 -7.16 0.43 0.23
CA THR A 67 -6.42 0.33 1.49
C THR A 67 -6.44 -1.07 2.07
N GLU A 68 -7.57 -1.78 1.98
CA GLU A 68 -7.69 -3.19 2.38
C GLU A 68 -6.77 -4.08 1.55
N THR A 69 -6.83 -3.98 0.22
CA THR A 69 -5.97 -4.75 -0.68
C THR A 69 -4.49 -4.40 -0.51
N GLN A 70 -4.14 -3.13 -0.31
CA GLN A 70 -2.78 -2.70 -0.02
C GLN A 70 -2.29 -3.26 1.32
N SER A 71 -3.10 -3.22 2.37
CA SER A 71 -2.73 -3.78 3.66
C SER A 71 -2.53 -5.31 3.59
N HIS A 72 -3.43 -6.03 2.91
CA HIS A 72 -3.33 -7.46 2.71
C HIS A 72 -2.08 -7.84 1.89
N THR A 73 -1.82 -7.13 0.79
CA THR A 73 -0.63 -7.37 -0.04
C THR A 73 0.67 -7.04 0.70
N ALA A 74 0.70 -5.94 1.49
CA ALA A 74 1.82 -5.61 2.34
C ALA A 74 2.10 -6.68 3.39
N ALA A 75 1.06 -7.20 4.06
CA ALA A 75 1.18 -8.28 5.03
C ALA A 75 1.71 -9.58 4.39
N LYS A 76 1.25 -9.91 3.17
CA LYS A 76 1.75 -11.07 2.43
C LYS A 76 3.22 -10.91 2.02
N LEU A 77 3.62 -9.70 1.61
CA LEU A 77 5.02 -9.41 1.28
C LEU A 77 5.93 -9.53 2.50
N THR A 78 5.50 -9.04 3.67
CA THR A 78 6.27 -9.19 4.91
C THR A 78 6.42 -10.66 5.28
N GLN A 79 5.34 -11.44 5.21
CA GLN A 79 5.36 -12.88 5.48
C GLN A 79 6.32 -13.62 4.52
N MET A 80 6.22 -13.36 3.21
CA MET A 80 7.12 -13.98 2.22
C MET A 80 8.58 -13.58 2.42
N SER A 81 8.85 -12.33 2.83
CA SER A 81 10.21 -11.89 3.14
C SER A 81 10.77 -12.65 4.35
N GLU A 82 9.98 -12.83 5.40
CA GLU A 82 10.38 -13.59 6.58
C GLU A 82 10.65 -15.06 6.24
N GLN A 83 9.80 -15.68 5.41
CA GLN A 83 10.00 -17.05 4.91
C GLN A 83 11.30 -17.19 4.09
N LEU A 84 11.61 -16.23 3.22
CA LEU A 84 12.85 -16.25 2.46
C LEU A 84 14.09 -16.12 3.36
N ASP A 85 14.00 -15.33 4.43
CA ASP A 85 15.09 -15.19 5.39
C ASP A 85 15.31 -16.47 6.20
N THR A 86 14.24 -17.14 6.65
CA THR A 86 14.34 -18.42 7.37
C THR A 86 14.91 -19.51 6.46
N GLN A 87 14.39 -19.67 5.24
CA GLN A 87 14.93 -20.60 4.24
C GLN A 87 16.40 -20.28 3.91
N GLY A 88 16.76 -19.00 3.80
CA GLY A 88 18.12 -18.55 3.59
C GLY A 88 19.07 -18.95 4.73
N ALA A 89 18.61 -18.87 5.99
CA ALA A 89 19.36 -19.31 7.15
C ALA A 89 19.54 -20.84 7.18
N GLU A 90 18.49 -21.60 6.86
CA GLU A 90 18.53 -23.06 6.79
C GLU A 90 19.47 -23.58 5.71
N LEU A 91 19.39 -23.01 4.49
CA LEU A 91 20.31 -23.36 3.40
C LEU A 91 21.77 -23.09 3.76
N LYS A 92 22.06 -22.00 4.48
CA LYS A 92 23.42 -21.72 4.98
C LYS A 92 23.86 -22.78 6.00
N ARG A 93 22.99 -23.17 6.94
CA ARG A 93 23.29 -24.23 7.91
C ARG A 93 23.57 -25.56 7.23
N MET A 94 22.71 -25.98 6.30
CA MET A 94 22.88 -27.23 5.53
C MET A 94 24.17 -27.22 4.69
N ARG A 95 24.51 -26.09 4.06
CA ARG A 95 25.77 -25.95 3.32
C ARG A 95 26.98 -26.09 4.24
N ASN A 96 26.95 -25.45 5.41
CA ASN A 96 28.04 -25.51 6.37
C ASN A 96 28.25 -26.95 6.90
N THR A 97 27.17 -27.65 7.26
CA THR A 97 27.27 -29.06 7.71
C THR A 97 27.77 -29.97 6.60
N ASN A 98 27.36 -29.74 5.34
CA ASN A 98 27.85 -30.51 4.21
C ASN A 98 29.34 -30.27 3.91
N VAL A 99 29.82 -29.03 4.01
CA VAL A 99 31.25 -28.70 3.89
C VAL A 99 32.06 -29.38 4.99
N GLN A 100 31.58 -29.33 6.24
CA GLN A 100 32.22 -30.01 7.37
C GLN A 100 32.27 -31.53 7.16
N LEU A 101 31.16 -32.15 6.74
CA LEU A 101 31.11 -33.58 6.44
C LEU A 101 32.11 -33.96 5.36
N ARG A 102 32.17 -33.20 4.25
CA ARG A 102 33.12 -33.45 3.15
C ARG A 102 34.56 -33.38 3.62
N GLU A 103 34.89 -32.38 4.44
CA GLU A 103 36.23 -32.22 4.97
C GLU A 103 36.62 -33.36 5.91
N VAL A 104 35.72 -33.77 6.81
CA VAL A 104 35.98 -34.90 7.71
C VAL A 104 36.14 -36.20 6.92
N LEU A 105 35.31 -36.42 5.89
CA LEU A 105 35.45 -37.59 5.02
C LEU A 105 36.75 -37.57 4.20
N ARG A 106 37.23 -36.40 3.79
CA ARG A 106 38.54 -36.25 3.13
C ARG A 106 39.66 -36.68 4.05
N ILE A 107 39.69 -36.15 5.28
CA ILE A 107 40.70 -36.49 6.29
C ILE A 107 40.65 -37.99 6.63
N LEU A 108 39.45 -38.55 6.82
CA LEU A 108 39.27 -39.98 7.09
C LEU A 108 39.82 -40.86 5.96
N ARG A 109 39.55 -40.50 4.69
CA ARG A 109 40.06 -41.24 3.53
C ARG A 109 41.57 -41.16 3.41
N GLU A 110 42.16 -39.99 3.64
CA GLU A 110 43.62 -39.80 3.64
C GLU A 110 44.30 -40.61 4.74
N ALA A 111 43.77 -40.57 5.96
CA ALA A 111 44.29 -41.36 7.08
C ALA A 111 44.12 -42.86 6.84
N SER A 112 42.99 -43.29 6.28
CA SER A 112 42.75 -44.69 5.91
C SER A 112 43.72 -45.18 4.84
N ALA A 113 43.98 -44.39 3.80
CA ALA A 113 44.94 -44.72 2.75
C ALA A 113 46.39 -44.85 3.26
N GLN A 114 46.74 -44.08 4.30
CA GLN A 114 48.05 -44.14 4.95
C GLN A 114 48.13 -45.21 6.06
N GLY A 115 47.03 -45.92 6.35
CA GLY A 115 46.95 -46.86 7.48
C GLY A 115 47.01 -46.18 8.86
N LEU A 116 46.83 -44.86 8.91
CA LEU A 116 46.85 -44.03 10.13
C LEU A 116 45.44 -43.72 10.66
N SER A 117 44.43 -44.49 10.26
CA SER A 117 43.07 -44.29 10.74
C SER A 117 42.96 -44.69 12.21
N ASP A 118 42.69 -43.71 13.08
CA ASP A 118 42.46 -43.95 14.50
C ASP A 118 40.94 -44.00 14.83
N PRO A 119 40.55 -44.60 15.97
CA PRO A 119 39.14 -44.68 16.38
C PRO A 119 38.50 -43.29 16.59
N ASN A 120 39.29 -42.29 16.98
CA ASN A 120 38.77 -40.94 17.22
C ASN A 120 38.34 -40.24 15.92
N LEU A 121 39.07 -40.45 14.82
CA LEU A 121 38.73 -39.91 13.50
C LEU A 121 37.47 -40.57 12.94
N VAL A 122 37.31 -41.87 13.14
CA VAL A 122 36.06 -42.59 12.79
C VAL A 122 34.88 -42.03 13.58
N ASN A 123 35.02 -41.86 14.90
CA ASN A 123 33.97 -41.27 15.74
C ASN A 123 33.60 -39.85 15.28
N ARG A 124 34.59 -39.03 14.92
CA ARG A 124 34.38 -37.67 14.42
C ARG A 124 33.65 -37.67 13.07
N ALA A 125 33.96 -38.62 12.19
CA ALA A 125 33.26 -38.80 10.92
C ALA A 125 31.80 -39.23 11.13
N MET A 126 31.55 -40.19 12.02
CA MET A 126 30.19 -40.60 12.37
C MET A 126 29.38 -39.45 12.99
N GLN A 127 29.98 -38.63 13.85
CA GLN A 127 29.34 -37.44 14.41
C GLN A 127 28.98 -36.43 13.32
N ALA A 128 29.92 -36.12 12.42
CA ALA A 128 29.66 -35.22 11.29
C ALA A 128 28.56 -35.73 10.36
N GLU A 129 28.47 -37.05 10.15
CA GLU A 129 27.40 -37.68 9.36
C GLU A 129 26.04 -37.56 10.05
N LEU A 130 25.98 -37.84 11.36
CA LEU A 130 24.76 -37.65 12.14
C LEU A 130 24.27 -36.20 12.15
N ASP A 131 25.19 -35.24 12.28
CA ASP A 131 24.85 -33.82 12.25
C ASP A 131 24.37 -33.38 10.87
N ALA A 132 24.95 -33.90 9.79
CA ALA A 132 24.46 -33.68 8.43
C ALA A 132 23.05 -34.27 8.23
N LEU A 133 22.80 -35.50 8.68
CA LEU A 133 21.47 -36.13 8.59
C LEU A 133 20.42 -35.37 9.40
N ARG A 134 20.79 -34.91 10.61
CA ARG A 134 19.90 -34.08 11.45
C ARG A 134 19.58 -32.76 10.77
N ALA A 135 20.58 -32.10 10.17
CA ALA A 135 20.37 -30.86 9.44
C ALA A 135 19.41 -31.06 8.24
N THR A 136 19.61 -32.13 7.44
CA THR A 136 18.71 -32.47 6.33
C THR A 136 17.29 -32.71 6.83
N ARG A 137 17.12 -33.52 7.89
CA ARG A 137 15.79 -33.81 8.44
C ARG A 137 15.10 -32.57 9.00
N GLN A 138 15.84 -31.66 9.63
CA GLN A 138 15.28 -30.39 10.12
C GLN A 138 14.76 -29.55 8.96
N THR A 139 15.50 -29.46 7.86
CA THR A 139 15.05 -28.75 6.66
C THR A 139 13.82 -29.41 6.03
N GLU A 140 13.77 -30.75 5.96
CA GLU A 140 12.58 -31.46 5.46
C GLU A 140 11.34 -31.19 6.32
N VAL A 141 11.48 -31.21 7.65
CA VAL A 141 10.37 -30.91 8.57
C VAL A 141 9.91 -29.45 8.43
N ALA A 142 10.85 -28.50 8.36
CA ALA A 142 10.51 -27.09 8.16
C ALA A 142 9.76 -26.86 6.83
N GLN A 143 10.19 -27.50 5.75
CA GLN A 143 9.50 -27.47 4.46
C GLN A 143 8.10 -28.10 4.52
N MET A 144 7.95 -29.21 5.25
CA MET A 144 6.64 -29.84 5.45
C MET A 144 5.70 -28.93 6.23
N ASP A 145 6.18 -28.29 7.31
CA ASP A 145 5.39 -27.35 8.10
C ASP A 145 4.97 -26.14 7.27
N GLU A 146 5.84 -25.65 6.38
CA GLU A 146 5.53 -24.56 5.44
C GLU A 146 4.44 -24.98 4.42
N ILE A 147 4.59 -26.16 3.80
CA ILE A 147 3.57 -26.70 2.88
C ILE A 147 2.23 -26.86 3.60
N LEU A 148 2.22 -27.37 4.84
CA LEU A 148 1.00 -27.52 5.62
C LEU A 148 0.37 -26.16 5.96
N ALA A 149 1.18 -25.14 6.27
CA ALA A 149 0.70 -23.78 6.52
C ALA A 149 0.07 -23.15 5.27
N GLU A 150 0.59 -23.44 4.07
CA GLU A 150 0.00 -22.99 2.80
C GLU A 150 -1.27 -23.77 2.42
N LEU A 151 -1.33 -25.08 2.71
CA LEU A 151 -2.48 -25.92 2.38
C LEU A 151 -3.66 -25.73 3.34
N ALA A 152 -3.40 -25.40 4.61
CA ALA A 152 -4.45 -25.19 5.62
C ALA A 152 -5.56 -24.22 5.17
N PRO A 153 -5.28 -22.99 4.71
CA PRO A 153 -6.33 -22.07 4.27
C PRO A 153 -7.08 -22.59 3.03
N LEU A 154 -6.39 -23.24 2.09
CA LEU A 154 -7.02 -23.81 0.88
C LEU A 154 -8.01 -24.93 1.23
N ILE A 155 -7.73 -25.72 2.28
CA ILE A 155 -8.63 -26.78 2.75
C ILE A 155 -9.85 -26.19 3.48
N GLU A 156 -9.68 -25.08 4.21
CA GLU A 156 -10.80 -24.39 4.86
C GLU A 156 -11.73 -23.75 3.82
N GLU A 157 -11.20 -23.07 2.79
CA GLU A 157 -12.00 -22.53 1.68
C GLU A 157 -12.84 -23.62 0.98
N VAL A 158 -12.24 -24.78 0.68
CA VAL A 158 -12.97 -25.92 0.05
C VAL A 158 -14.07 -26.49 0.95
N ARG A 159 -13.95 -26.38 2.28
CA ARG A 159 -14.99 -26.82 3.23
C ARG A 159 -16.13 -25.83 3.36
N GLU A 160 -15.86 -24.53 3.21
CA GLU A 160 -16.91 -23.50 3.23
C GLU A 160 -17.75 -23.51 1.95
N ASP A 161 -17.16 -23.94 0.83
CA ASP A 161 -17.82 -24.04 -0.47
C ASP A 161 -18.64 -25.35 -0.69
N ALA A 162 -18.58 -26.31 0.24
CA ALA A 162 -19.20 -27.65 0.13
C ALA A 162 -20.44 -27.82 1.04
#